data_AF-T1B4K6-F1
#
_entry.id   AF-T1B4K6-F1
#
_cell.length_a   1.000
_cell.length_b   1.000
_cell.length_c   1.000
_cell.angle_alpha   90.00
_cell.angle_beta   90.00
_cell.angle_gamma   90.00
#
_symmetry.space_group_name_H-M   'P 1'
#
loop_
_entity.id
_entity.type
_entity.pdbx_description
1 polymer ?
#
loop_
_entity_poly.entity_id
_entity_poly.type
_entity_poly.pdbx_seq_one_letter_code
_entity_poly.pdbx_strand_id
1 'polypeptide(L)'
;AGDFFKAALAVTRFHGRYYGTPWYVDTRVLFYLPAVLHRAGYRRPARTWSGWLKQLQAVRRILKPGQYPLLAPINEYEFLEVLALQEPVPVLRDGDRYGNFASPSFRAALAFYRNLYAQHLAPRITDRQLINLWWQMARGDFAFYVSGPWNIGEFRRFLPPRDQDLWMTAPLPGPRGPGASLIDGSDLVIFAQSHHQPLARAFVRY
;
A
#
# COMPACT_ATOMS: atom_id res chain seq x y z
N ALA A 1 15.94 -13.50 -17.11
CA ALA A 1 14.65 -12.78 -17.20
C ALA A 1 13.46 -13.56 -16.63
N GLY A 2 13.55 -14.89 -16.43
CA GLY A 2 12.43 -15.68 -15.90
C GLY A 2 12.16 -15.57 -14.39
N ASP A 3 13.08 -14.96 -13.62
CA ASP A 3 13.05 -14.96 -12.15
C ASP A 3 12.53 -13.65 -11.54
N PHE A 4 12.29 -12.62 -12.36
CA PHE A 4 11.69 -11.36 -11.89
C PHE A 4 10.18 -11.39 -12.08
N PHE A 5 9.46 -10.70 -11.19
CA PHE A 5 8.06 -10.36 -11.43
C PHE A 5 7.93 -9.60 -12.76
N LYS A 6 7.05 -10.08 -13.65
CA LYS A 6 6.86 -9.48 -14.99
C LYS A 6 6.57 -7.99 -14.92
N ALA A 7 5.84 -7.56 -13.90
CA ALA A 7 5.44 -6.17 -13.74
C ALA A 7 6.60 -5.29 -13.20
N ALA A 8 7.49 -5.82 -12.37
CA ALA A 8 8.74 -5.13 -12.00
C ALA A 8 9.68 -4.99 -13.20
N LEU A 9 9.75 -6.00 -14.09
CA LEU A 9 10.48 -5.83 -15.36
C LEU A 9 9.83 -4.81 -16.29
N ALA A 10 8.49 -4.71 -16.29
CA ALA A 10 7.77 -3.83 -17.20
C ALA A 10 8.11 -2.35 -16.95
N VAL A 11 8.29 -1.93 -15.68
CA VAL A 11 8.61 -0.54 -15.35
C VAL A 11 10.01 -0.10 -15.82
N THR A 12 10.93 -1.05 -16.01
CA THR A 12 12.28 -0.79 -16.54
C THR A 12 12.34 -0.68 -18.08
N ARG A 13 11.21 -0.86 -18.77
CA ARG A 13 11.15 -0.97 -20.22
C ARG A 13 10.58 0.30 -20.86
N PHE A 14 11.32 0.87 -21.79
CA PHE A 14 10.89 2.02 -22.59
C PHE A 14 11.15 1.74 -24.08
N HIS A 15 10.19 2.00 -24.96
CA HIS A 15 10.25 1.69 -26.40
C HIS A 15 10.84 0.31 -26.76
N GLY A 16 10.46 -0.73 -26.00
CA GLY A 16 10.91 -2.09 -26.29
C GLY A 16 12.28 -2.47 -25.72
N ARG A 17 12.99 -1.54 -25.06
CA ARG A 17 14.33 -1.77 -24.49
C ARG A 17 14.32 -1.62 -22.98
N TYR A 18 15.16 -2.39 -22.30
CA TYR A 18 15.37 -2.29 -20.86
C TYR A 18 16.42 -1.22 -20.56
N TYR A 19 16.12 -0.36 -19.58
CA TYR A 19 17.00 0.74 -19.15
C TYR A 19 17.47 0.60 -17.71
N GLY A 20 17.01 -0.43 -17.00
CA GLY A 20 17.39 -0.73 -15.63
C GLY A 20 17.20 -2.20 -15.29
N THR A 21 17.67 -2.58 -14.12
CA THR A 21 17.42 -3.89 -13.51
C THR A 21 16.70 -3.66 -12.18
N PRO A 22 15.55 -4.30 -11.92
CA PRO A 22 14.85 -4.12 -10.65
C PRO A 22 15.74 -4.48 -9.47
N TRP A 23 15.86 -3.57 -8.50
CA TRP A 23 16.65 -3.79 -7.29
C TRP A 23 15.78 -4.29 -6.14
N TYR A 24 14.74 -3.54 -5.83
CA TYR A 24 13.72 -3.92 -4.87
C TYR A 24 12.37 -3.36 -5.29
N VAL A 25 11.30 -4.03 -4.84
CA VAL A 25 9.93 -3.59 -5.06
C VAL A 25 9.39 -3.00 -3.77
N ASP A 26 8.82 -1.81 -3.90
CA ASP A 26 7.97 -1.18 -2.91
C ASP A 26 6.51 -1.32 -3.35
N THR A 27 5.65 -1.75 -2.42
CA THR A 27 4.24 -2.01 -2.68
C THR A 27 3.43 -1.73 -1.43
N ARG A 28 2.15 -1.39 -1.57
CA ARG A 28 1.29 -1.14 -0.40
C ARG A 28 0.59 -2.43 0.02
N VAL A 29 0.64 -2.71 1.32
CA VAL A 29 0.00 -3.83 1.99
C VAL A 29 -0.82 -3.33 3.18
N LEU A 30 -1.68 -4.20 3.70
CA LEU A 30 -2.50 -3.93 4.86
C LEU A 30 -1.84 -4.53 6.11
N PHE A 31 -1.31 -3.69 6.98
CA PHE A 31 -0.98 -4.08 8.35
C PHE A 31 -2.27 -4.13 9.16
N TYR A 32 -2.44 -5.15 10.01
CA TYR A 32 -3.63 -5.27 10.85
C TYR A 32 -3.36 -5.95 12.18
N LEU A 33 -4.25 -5.71 13.16
CA LEU A 33 -4.25 -6.36 14.48
C LEU A 33 -5.22 -7.57 14.49
N PRO A 34 -4.75 -8.83 14.44
CA PRO A 34 -5.62 -10.00 14.37
C PRO A 34 -6.61 -10.10 15.54
N ALA A 35 -6.17 -9.74 16.75
CA ALA A 35 -7.02 -9.77 17.95
C ALA A 35 -8.21 -8.79 17.86
N VAL A 36 -7.99 -7.58 17.32
CA VAL A 36 -9.06 -6.59 17.13
C VAL A 36 -10.03 -7.06 16.06
N LEU A 37 -9.51 -7.61 14.96
CA LEU A 37 -10.34 -8.14 13.87
C LEU A 37 -11.19 -9.34 14.33
N HIS A 38 -10.60 -10.22 15.14
CA HIS A 38 -11.29 -11.36 15.73
C HIS A 38 -12.42 -10.93 16.68
N ARG A 39 -12.16 -9.94 17.54
CA ARG A 39 -13.20 -9.33 18.40
C ARG A 39 -14.34 -8.70 17.60
N ALA A 40 -14.06 -8.20 16.39
CA ALA A 40 -15.07 -7.69 15.47
C ALA A 40 -15.82 -8.80 14.69
N GLY A 41 -15.51 -10.07 14.96
CA GLY A 41 -16.18 -11.23 14.37
C GLY A 41 -15.52 -11.79 13.10
N TYR A 42 -14.29 -11.39 12.77
CA TYR A 42 -13.62 -11.80 11.54
C TYR A 42 -12.26 -12.45 11.81
N ARG A 43 -11.96 -13.56 11.12
CA ARG A 43 -10.69 -14.27 11.27
C ARG A 43 -9.56 -13.72 10.39
N ARG A 44 -9.90 -13.07 9.27
CA ARG A 44 -8.94 -12.57 8.27
C ARG A 44 -9.45 -11.29 7.61
N PRO A 45 -8.57 -10.41 7.12
CA PRO A 45 -8.97 -9.27 6.32
C PRO A 45 -9.75 -9.71 5.07
N ALA A 46 -10.78 -8.95 4.74
CA ALA A 46 -11.59 -9.19 3.56
C ALA A 46 -10.76 -8.95 2.29
N ARG A 47 -11.09 -9.67 1.23
CA ARG A 47 -10.41 -9.53 -0.07
C ARG A 47 -11.09 -8.52 -0.98
N THR A 48 -12.29 -8.06 -0.66
CA THR A 48 -13.04 -7.08 -1.46
C THR A 48 -13.20 -5.76 -0.73
N TRP A 49 -13.32 -4.65 -1.45
CA TRP A 49 -13.63 -3.33 -0.91
C TRP A 49 -14.89 -3.33 -0.07
N SER A 50 -15.96 -3.95 -0.58
CA SER A 50 -17.24 -4.06 0.13
C SER A 50 -17.12 -4.87 1.42
N GLY A 51 -16.37 -5.97 1.40
CA GLY A 51 -16.09 -6.78 2.58
C GLY A 51 -15.23 -6.04 3.59
N TRP A 52 -14.21 -5.33 3.12
CA TRP A 52 -13.31 -4.58 3.99
C TRP A 52 -14.01 -3.39 4.64
N LEU A 53 -14.85 -2.67 3.91
CA LEU A 53 -15.69 -1.61 4.48
C LEU A 53 -16.58 -2.16 5.61
N LYS A 54 -17.19 -3.34 5.44
CA LYS A 54 -17.98 -4.00 6.50
C LYS A 54 -17.12 -4.34 7.72
N GLN A 55 -15.89 -4.80 7.52
CA GLN A 55 -14.95 -5.07 8.62
C GLN A 55 -14.55 -3.79 9.35
N LEU A 56 -14.23 -2.72 8.63
CA LEU A 56 -13.91 -1.42 9.24
C LEU A 56 -15.08 -0.89 10.06
N GLN A 57 -16.31 -1.00 9.55
CA GLN A 57 -17.52 -0.63 10.30
C GLN A 57 -17.74 -1.51 11.53
N ALA A 58 -17.50 -2.82 11.45
CA ALA A 58 -17.60 -3.71 12.60
C ALA A 58 -16.55 -3.40 13.67
N VAL A 59 -15.31 -3.13 13.25
CA VAL A 59 -14.24 -2.67 14.14
C VAL A 59 -14.63 -1.33 14.79
N ARG A 60 -15.19 -0.37 14.05
CA ARG A 60 -15.64 0.93 14.58
C ARG A 60 -16.59 0.79 15.77
N ARG A 61 -17.48 -0.22 15.75
CA ARG A 61 -18.47 -0.47 16.80
C ARG A 61 -17.85 -0.95 18.11
N ILE A 62 -16.67 -1.56 18.08
CA ILE A 62 -16.00 -2.14 19.26
C ILE A 62 -14.83 -1.28 19.78
N LEU A 63 -14.48 -0.21 19.06
CA LEU A 63 -13.39 0.70 19.39
C LEU A 63 -13.86 1.85 20.27
N LYS A 64 -12.99 2.29 21.17
CA LYS A 64 -13.25 3.42 22.08
C LYS A 64 -13.18 4.76 21.33
N PRO A 65 -13.72 5.85 21.90
CA PRO A 65 -13.43 7.19 21.41
C PRO A 65 -11.92 7.44 21.27
N GLY A 66 -11.49 8.09 20.19
CA GLY A 66 -10.09 8.32 19.88
C GLY A 66 -9.37 7.18 19.14
N GLN A 67 -9.93 5.97 19.11
CA GLN A 67 -9.41 4.86 18.30
C GLN A 67 -10.12 4.81 16.94
N TYR A 68 -9.45 4.33 15.89
CA TYR A 68 -9.99 4.27 14.53
C TYR A 68 -9.81 2.89 13.87
N PRO A 69 -10.75 2.44 13.04
CA PRO A 69 -10.55 1.22 12.26
C PRO A 69 -9.31 1.25 11.38
N LEU A 70 -9.08 2.36 10.68
CA LEU A 70 -8.02 2.52 9.70
C LEU A 70 -7.17 3.76 10.00
N LEU A 71 -5.86 3.62 9.88
CA LEU A 71 -4.95 4.75 9.65
C LEU A 71 -4.56 4.80 8.17
N ALA A 72 -4.81 5.94 7.55
CA ALA A 72 -4.35 6.30 6.22
C ALA A 72 -4.16 7.83 6.19
N PRO A 73 -2.93 8.33 6.40
CA PRO A 73 -2.68 9.77 6.46
C PRO A 73 -3.09 10.49 5.17
N ILE A 74 -3.72 11.66 5.31
CA ILE A 74 -4.32 12.37 4.16
C ILE A 74 -3.31 13.05 3.25
N ASN A 75 -2.04 13.14 3.67
CA ASN A 75 -0.93 13.70 2.91
C ASN A 75 -0.11 12.64 2.17
N GLU A 76 -0.51 11.36 2.23
CA GLU A 76 0.03 10.28 1.41
C GLU A 76 -0.89 10.04 0.21
N TYR A 77 -0.35 10.12 -1.00
CA TYR A 77 -1.11 9.99 -2.24
C TYR A 77 -1.28 8.52 -2.65
N GLU A 78 -0.40 7.66 -2.18
CA GLU A 78 -0.22 6.28 -2.62
C GLU A 78 -1.45 5.41 -2.31
N PHE A 79 -2.18 5.70 -1.23
CA PHE A 79 -3.39 4.95 -0.94
C PHE A 79 -4.49 5.22 -1.97
N LEU A 80 -4.73 6.49 -2.33
CA LEU A 80 -5.68 6.84 -3.37
C LEU A 80 -5.23 6.31 -4.74
N GLU A 81 -3.93 6.39 -5.02
CA GLU A 81 -3.34 5.85 -6.25
C GLU A 81 -3.56 4.34 -6.39
N VAL A 82 -3.27 3.55 -5.35
CA VAL A 82 -3.54 2.10 -5.38
C VAL A 82 -5.00 1.80 -5.64
N LEU A 83 -5.93 2.52 -5.00
CA LEU A 83 -7.36 2.31 -5.23
C LEU A 83 -7.74 2.62 -6.69
N ALA A 84 -7.15 3.66 -7.28
CA ALA A 84 -7.37 3.99 -8.69
C ALA A 84 -6.78 2.93 -9.64
N LEU A 85 -5.61 2.37 -9.33
CA LEU A 85 -4.96 1.30 -10.10
C LEU A 85 -5.71 -0.04 -10.06
N GLN A 86 -6.56 -0.25 -9.05
CA GLN A 86 -7.40 -1.44 -8.93
C GLN A 86 -8.65 -1.38 -9.82
N GLU A 87 -8.98 -0.21 -10.38
CA GLU A 87 -10.07 -0.01 -11.32
C GLU A 87 -9.61 -0.26 -12.77
N PRO A 88 -10.51 -0.66 -13.69
CA PRO A 88 -10.12 -1.13 -15.01
C PRO A 88 -9.74 -0.03 -16.00
N VAL A 89 -10.15 1.22 -15.78
CA VAL A 89 -9.84 2.33 -16.70
C VAL A 89 -8.65 3.11 -16.16
N PRO A 90 -7.57 3.30 -16.95
CA PRO A 90 -6.35 3.97 -16.51
C PRO A 90 -6.59 5.45 -16.19
N VAL A 91 -5.71 6.00 -15.33
CA VAL A 91 -5.73 7.41 -14.89
C VAL A 91 -5.24 8.39 -15.96
N LEU A 92 -4.65 7.89 -17.06
CA LEU A 92 -4.32 8.66 -18.27
C LEU A 92 -5.10 8.10 -19.47
N ARG A 93 -5.27 8.92 -20.52
CA ARG A 93 -5.97 8.55 -21.76
C ARG A 93 -5.25 9.09 -23.00
N ASP A 94 -5.68 8.59 -24.16
CA ASP A 94 -5.16 8.95 -25.49
C ASP A 94 -3.65 8.74 -25.64
N GLY A 95 -3.16 7.56 -25.25
CA GLY A 95 -1.74 7.25 -25.25
C GLY A 95 -0.96 8.15 -24.27
N ASP A 96 -1.47 8.24 -23.05
CA ASP A 96 -0.89 8.96 -21.91
C ASP A 96 -0.72 10.48 -22.06
N ARG A 97 -1.39 11.09 -23.05
CA ARG A 97 -1.30 12.54 -23.33
C ARG A 97 -2.19 13.41 -22.44
N TYR A 98 -3.26 12.84 -21.87
CA TYR A 98 -4.21 13.58 -21.05
C TYR A 98 -4.55 12.83 -19.77
N GLY A 99 -4.81 13.59 -18.69
CA GLY A 99 -5.41 13.04 -17.47
C GLY A 99 -6.81 12.49 -17.71
N ASN A 100 -7.12 11.39 -17.02
CA ASN A 100 -8.40 10.67 -17.08
C ASN A 100 -9.07 10.54 -15.71
N PHE A 101 -8.77 11.49 -14.80
CA PHE A 101 -9.34 11.57 -13.45
C PHE A 101 -10.86 11.80 -13.43
N ALA A 102 -11.45 12.27 -14.54
CA ALA A 102 -12.90 12.42 -14.66
C ALA A 102 -13.63 11.10 -14.99
N SER A 103 -12.90 10.01 -15.26
CA SER A 103 -13.47 8.71 -15.63
C SER A 103 -14.34 8.11 -14.52
N PRO A 104 -15.30 7.22 -14.87
CA PRO A 104 -16.08 6.49 -13.88
C PRO A 104 -15.21 5.69 -12.89
N SER A 105 -14.10 5.11 -13.36
CA SER A 105 -13.14 4.37 -12.54
C SER A 105 -12.48 5.23 -11.48
N PHE A 106 -11.87 6.37 -11.85
CA PHE A 106 -11.24 7.23 -10.85
C PHE A 106 -12.27 7.80 -9.87
N ARG A 107 -13.47 8.14 -10.36
CA ARG A 107 -14.59 8.58 -9.49
C ARG A 107 -15.01 7.50 -8.49
N ALA A 108 -15.03 6.23 -8.89
CA ALA A 108 -15.34 5.10 -8.00
C ALA A 108 -14.27 4.94 -6.91
N ALA A 109 -12.99 4.95 -7.27
CA ALA A 109 -11.88 4.90 -6.32
C ALA A 109 -11.89 6.07 -5.34
N LEU A 110 -12.05 7.31 -5.84
CA LEU A 110 -12.15 8.50 -5.02
C LEU A 110 -13.39 8.48 -4.11
N ALA A 111 -14.52 8.00 -4.59
CA ALA A 111 -15.73 7.86 -3.80
C ALA A 111 -15.55 6.86 -2.65
N PHE A 112 -14.90 5.72 -2.92
CA PHE A 112 -14.55 4.74 -1.89
C PHE A 112 -13.59 5.35 -0.85
N TYR A 113 -12.50 5.97 -1.28
CA TYR A 113 -11.53 6.66 -0.41
C TYR A 113 -12.23 7.70 0.49
N ARG A 114 -12.99 8.63 -0.11
CA ARG A 114 -13.73 9.67 0.62
C ARG A 114 -14.72 9.08 1.63
N ASN A 115 -15.39 7.98 1.27
CA ASN A 115 -16.37 7.33 2.12
C ASN A 115 -15.75 6.80 3.43
N LEU A 116 -14.49 6.34 3.41
CA LEU A 116 -13.79 5.91 4.63
C LEU A 116 -13.69 7.03 5.67
N TYR A 117 -13.34 8.25 5.24
CA TYR A 117 -13.26 9.42 6.12
C TYR A 117 -14.62 10.02 6.45
N ALA A 118 -15.59 9.94 5.53
CA ALA A 118 -16.95 10.42 5.76
C ALA A 118 -17.67 9.59 6.84
N GLN A 119 -17.37 8.30 6.92
CA GLN A 119 -17.91 7.40 7.96
C GLN A 119 -17.08 7.37 9.25
N HIS A 120 -16.10 8.26 9.41
CA HIS A 120 -15.19 8.29 10.56
C HIS A 120 -14.45 6.96 10.81
N LEU A 121 -14.18 6.20 9.73
CA LEU A 121 -13.42 4.95 9.78
C LEU A 121 -11.91 5.20 9.76
N ALA A 122 -11.48 6.36 9.26
CA ALA A 122 -10.11 6.84 9.33
C ALA A 122 -10.07 8.29 9.85
N PRO A 123 -9.04 8.66 10.64
CA PRO A 123 -8.84 10.02 11.09
C PRO A 123 -8.35 10.91 9.95
N ARG A 124 -8.76 12.19 9.95
CA ARG A 124 -8.27 13.20 8.99
C ARG A 124 -7.01 13.87 9.54
N ILE A 125 -5.93 13.10 9.60
CA ILE A 125 -4.62 13.56 10.10
C ILE A 125 -3.54 13.34 9.06
N THR A 126 -2.44 14.06 9.22
CA THR A 126 -1.19 13.78 8.52
C THR A 126 -0.29 12.85 9.33
N ASP A 127 0.68 12.25 8.66
CA ASP A 127 1.74 11.43 9.27
C ASP A 127 2.50 12.19 10.36
N ARG A 128 2.73 13.50 10.17
CA ARG A 128 3.42 14.39 11.13
C ARG A 128 2.71 14.53 12.48
N GLN A 129 1.43 14.17 12.55
CA GLN A 129 0.67 14.21 13.80
C GLN A 129 0.81 12.91 14.61
N LEU A 130 1.48 11.90 14.07
CA LEU A 130 1.77 10.64 14.75
C LEU A 130 3.10 10.76 15.48
N ILE A 131 3.09 10.52 16.79
CA ILE A 131 4.30 10.57 17.62
C ILE A 131 5.12 9.30 17.42
N ASN A 132 4.46 8.15 17.42
CA ASN A 132 5.10 6.86 17.18
C ASN A 132 4.08 5.87 16.62
N LEU A 133 4.06 5.76 15.29
CA LEU A 133 3.15 4.89 14.55
C LEU A 133 3.09 3.46 15.11
N TRP A 134 4.24 2.81 15.31
CA TRP A 134 4.30 1.39 15.66
C TRP A 134 3.73 1.11 17.05
N TRP A 135 4.10 1.95 18.03
CA TRP A 135 3.56 1.85 19.39
C TRP A 135 2.07 2.21 19.43
N GLN A 136 1.64 3.22 18.67
CA GLN A 136 0.22 3.57 18.57
C GLN A 136 -0.60 2.41 17.98
N MET A 137 -0.08 1.73 16.96
CA MET A 137 -0.72 0.52 16.42
C MET A 137 -0.74 -0.62 17.43
N ALA A 138 0.38 -0.92 18.10
CA ALA A 138 0.44 -2.00 19.10
C ALA A 138 -0.54 -1.80 20.26
N ARG A 139 -0.82 -0.55 20.65
CA ARG A 139 -1.84 -0.20 21.65
C ARG A 139 -3.28 -0.25 21.13
N GLY A 140 -3.47 -0.44 19.83
CA GLY A 140 -4.79 -0.49 19.20
C GLY A 140 -5.41 0.88 18.93
N ASP A 141 -4.61 1.95 18.80
CA ASP A 141 -5.12 3.27 18.38
C ASP A 141 -5.74 3.19 16.98
N PHE A 142 -5.22 2.29 16.15
CA PHE A 142 -5.82 1.88 14.89
C PHE A 142 -5.66 0.39 14.62
N ALA A 143 -6.68 -0.22 14.01
CA ALA A 143 -6.72 -1.67 13.77
C ALA A 143 -6.08 -2.09 12.45
N PHE A 144 -6.11 -1.18 11.47
CA PHE A 144 -5.55 -1.36 10.13
C PHE A 144 -4.65 -0.17 9.79
N TYR A 145 -3.59 -0.42 9.05
CA TYR A 145 -2.69 0.60 8.50
C TYR A 145 -2.26 0.20 7.09
N VAL A 146 -2.45 1.10 6.12
CA VAL A 146 -2.01 0.89 4.74
C VAL A 146 -0.61 1.49 4.57
N SER A 147 0.37 0.66 4.25
CA SER A 147 1.77 1.09 4.12
C SER A 147 2.61 0.09 3.34
N GLY A 148 3.91 0.35 3.17
CA GLY A 148 4.81 -0.55 2.45
C GLY A 148 5.66 -1.48 3.32
N PRO A 149 6.46 -2.35 2.66
CA PRO A 149 7.15 -3.47 3.30
C PRO A 149 8.25 -3.04 4.27
N TRP A 150 8.81 -1.83 4.13
CA TRP A 150 9.82 -1.30 5.06
C TRP A 150 9.31 -1.29 6.50
N ASN A 151 8.01 -1.08 6.71
CA ASN A 151 7.40 -1.07 8.03
C ASN A 151 7.52 -2.43 8.76
N ILE A 152 7.67 -3.56 8.06
CA ILE A 152 7.94 -4.85 8.71
C ILE A 152 9.24 -4.79 9.51
N GLY A 153 10.28 -4.17 8.95
CA GLY A 153 11.55 -3.95 9.63
C GLY A 153 11.40 -2.99 10.81
N GLU A 154 10.66 -1.90 10.62
CA GLU A 154 10.45 -0.90 11.67
C GLU A 154 9.60 -1.44 12.85
N PHE A 155 8.54 -2.22 12.59
CA PHE A 155 7.80 -2.93 13.63
C PHE A 155 8.69 -3.91 14.40
N ARG A 156 9.56 -4.64 13.71
CA ARG A 156 10.56 -5.54 14.35
C ARG A 156 11.57 -4.79 15.20
N ARG A 157 11.95 -3.58 14.77
CA ARG A 157 12.93 -2.73 15.45
C ARG A 157 12.35 -2.05 16.69
N PHE A 158 11.15 -1.49 16.58
CA PHE A 158 10.58 -0.62 17.61
C PHE A 158 9.68 -1.32 18.62
N LEU A 159 9.08 -2.46 18.26
CA LEU A 159 8.31 -3.26 19.21
C LEU A 159 9.18 -4.32 19.90
N PRO A 160 8.99 -4.56 21.20
CA PRO A 160 9.73 -5.60 21.90
C PRO A 160 9.32 -6.99 21.40
N PRO A 161 10.13 -8.04 21.61
CA PRO A 161 9.87 -9.39 21.10
C PRO A 161 8.47 -9.94 21.46
N ARG A 162 7.97 -9.63 22.66
CA ARG A 162 6.64 -10.06 23.15
C ARG A 162 5.46 -9.48 22.35
N ASP A 163 5.67 -8.39 21.63
CA ASP A 163 4.62 -7.64 20.92
C ASP A 163 4.66 -7.92 19.40
N GLN A 164 5.59 -8.76 18.92
CA GLN A 164 5.77 -9.05 17.50
C GLN A 164 4.58 -9.83 16.89
N ASP A 165 3.89 -10.63 17.69
CA ASP A 165 2.72 -11.41 17.23
C ASP A 165 1.40 -10.61 17.29
N LEU A 166 1.44 -9.34 17.72
CA LEU A 166 0.24 -8.49 17.80
C LEU A 166 -0.28 -8.06 16.43
N TRP A 167 0.58 -8.08 15.40
CA TRP A 167 0.28 -7.54 14.08
C TRP A 167 0.61 -8.56 12.99
N MET A 168 -0.08 -8.44 11.86
CA MET A 168 0.17 -9.23 10.66
C MET A 168 -0.02 -8.36 9.42
N THR A 169 0.36 -8.87 8.25
CA THR A 169 0.10 -8.23 6.96
C THR A 169 -0.85 -9.05 6.10
N ALA A 170 -1.56 -8.36 5.21
CA ALA A 170 -2.40 -8.95 4.18
C ALA A 170 -2.32 -8.15 2.87
N PRO A 171 -2.59 -8.77 1.70
CA PRO A 171 -2.77 -8.02 0.46
C PRO A 171 -3.92 -7.01 0.58
N LEU A 172 -3.85 -5.92 -0.20
CA LEU A 172 -4.93 -4.95 -0.23
C LEU A 172 -6.22 -5.57 -0.81
N PRO A 173 -7.38 -5.26 -0.23
CA PRO A 173 -8.67 -5.62 -0.83
C PRO A 173 -8.86 -4.84 -2.13
N GLY A 174 -9.49 -5.45 -3.14
CA GLY A 174 -9.83 -4.82 -4.42
C GLY A 174 -11.35 -4.77 -4.68
N PRO A 175 -11.82 -4.22 -5.80
CA PRO A 175 -13.25 -4.09 -6.08
C PRO A 175 -14.00 -5.44 -6.11
N ARG A 176 -13.37 -6.50 -6.64
CA ARG A 176 -13.99 -7.83 -6.86
C ARG A 176 -13.21 -9.02 -6.28
N GLY A 177 -12.07 -8.77 -5.64
CA GLY A 177 -11.15 -9.78 -5.12
C GLY A 177 -9.86 -9.10 -4.66
N PRO A 178 -8.80 -9.84 -4.32
CA PRO A 178 -7.51 -9.24 -3.96
C PRO A 178 -7.13 -8.17 -4.97
N GLY A 179 -6.85 -6.97 -4.48
CA GLY A 179 -6.54 -5.82 -5.31
C GLY A 179 -5.12 -5.87 -5.85
N ALA A 180 -4.91 -5.26 -7.00
CA ALA A 180 -3.59 -4.82 -7.40
C ALA A 180 -3.02 -3.85 -6.34
N SER A 181 -1.71 -3.74 -6.29
CA SER A 181 -1.02 -2.74 -5.47
C SER A 181 0.01 -2.02 -6.33
N LEU A 182 0.66 -1.01 -5.74
CA LEU A 182 1.73 -0.30 -6.40
C LEU A 182 2.92 -1.22 -6.67
N ILE A 183 3.58 -0.95 -7.78
CA ILE A 183 4.89 -1.50 -8.12
C ILE A 183 5.80 -0.31 -8.23
N ASP A 184 6.30 0.08 -7.08
CA ASP A 184 7.27 1.14 -6.89
C ASP A 184 8.60 0.49 -6.46
N GLY A 185 9.58 1.29 -6.05
CA GLY A 185 10.85 0.83 -5.51
C GLY A 185 12.01 1.51 -6.22
N SER A 186 13.04 0.75 -6.53
CA SER A 186 14.17 1.30 -7.28
C SER A 186 14.77 0.28 -8.23
N ASP A 187 15.30 0.80 -9.32
CA ASP A 187 16.04 0.06 -10.32
C ASP A 187 17.52 0.47 -10.29
N LEU A 188 18.39 -0.50 -10.52
CA LEU A 188 19.80 -0.21 -10.81
C LEU A 188 19.94 0.16 -12.28
N VAL A 189 20.53 1.32 -12.53
CA VAL A 189 20.80 1.84 -13.87
C VAL A 189 22.28 2.11 -14.06
N ILE A 190 22.76 1.93 -15.28
CA ILE A 190 24.13 2.30 -15.67
C ILE A 190 24.03 3.47 -16.63
N PHE A 191 24.55 4.62 -16.23
CA PHE A 191 24.57 5.80 -17.09
C PHE A 191 25.37 5.54 -18.37
N ALA A 192 24.83 5.99 -19.50
CA ALA A 192 25.46 5.83 -20.82
C ALA A 192 26.87 6.47 -20.88
N GLN A 193 27.11 7.51 -20.08
CA GLN A 193 28.37 8.25 -20.01
C GLN A 193 29.43 7.59 -19.11
N SER A 194 29.12 6.48 -18.43
CA SER A 194 30.11 5.83 -17.55
C SER A 194 31.31 5.30 -18.34
N HIS A 195 32.52 5.61 -17.87
CA HIS A 195 33.77 5.07 -18.41
C HIS A 195 34.10 3.67 -17.86
N HIS A 196 33.38 3.20 -16.84
CA HIS A 196 33.62 1.92 -16.16
C HIS A 196 32.46 0.93 -16.35
N GLN A 197 31.95 0.86 -17.58
CA GLN A 197 30.82 0.00 -17.97
C GLN A 197 30.95 -1.47 -17.52
N PRO A 198 32.12 -2.13 -17.63
CA PRO A 198 32.26 -3.53 -17.19
C PRO A 198 32.12 -3.68 -15.66
N LEU A 199 32.73 -2.80 -14.87
CA LEU A 199 32.61 -2.83 -13.41
C LEU A 199 31.17 -2.55 -12.96
N ALA A 200 30.51 -1.55 -13.54
CA ALA A 200 29.12 -1.25 -13.23
C ALA A 200 28.20 -2.44 -13.52
N ARG A 201 28.40 -3.14 -14.65
CA ARG A 201 27.65 -4.37 -14.96
C ARG A 201 27.94 -5.51 -13.99
N ALA A 202 29.17 -5.64 -13.50
CA ALA A 202 29.50 -6.63 -12.48
C ALA A 202 28.79 -6.33 -11.16
N PHE A 203 28.76 -5.06 -10.75
CA PHE A 203 28.04 -4.62 -9.55
C PHE A 203 26.53 -4.88 -9.64
N VAL A 204 25.88 -4.57 -10.78
CA VAL A 204 24.44 -4.82 -10.96
C VAL A 204 24.07 -6.32 -10.91
N ARG A 205 25.04 -7.22 -11.13
CA ARG A 205 24.82 -8.68 -11.04
C ARG A 205 25.10 -9.26 -9.66
N TYR A 206 25.84 -8.55 -8.82
CA TYR A 206 26.23 -8.97 -7.47
C TYR A 206 25.06 -8.76 -6.50
#